data_AF-A0A653PHZ8-F1
#
_entry.id   AF-A0A653PHZ8-F1
#
_cell.length_a   1.000
_cell.length_b   1.000
_cell.length_c   1.000
_cell.angle_alpha   90.00
_cell.angle_beta   90.00
_cell.angle_gamma   90.00
#
_symmetry.space_group_name_H-M   'P 1'
#
loop_
_entity.id
_entity.type
_entity.pdbx_description
1 polymer ?
#
loop_
_entity_poly.entity_id
_entity_poly.type
_entity_poly.pdbx_seq_one_letter_code
_entity_poly.pdbx_strand_id
1 'polypeptide(L)'
;MTRPDRLRSFATMTTTPSVLTRLGRDYAFVLPGFFISLFAFVLLVPLFTLALGTAVIWIGVWLLPLVLLVAAGFAELSRNRVRLWGGRLDQPAYRRGGTGINGSLRYLTDPRRWLDLLFETLIAFPVRTLTFVVSVAWTAGALGGTTYVLWGHYLPRGEQEYPLAAGMLEALTGGAIPDAVATSYAVESVVNLLIGVLFLLTLPAVMRGLALLDASTTVAALGAGPAPGYPMPAGPRVA
;
A
#
# COMPACT_ATOMS: atom_id res chain seq x y z
N MET A 1 -26.34 36.96 -45.30
CA MET A 1 -26.38 35.49 -45.08
C MET A 1 -25.50 35.18 -43.88
N THR A 2 -26.13 34.96 -42.73
CA THR A 2 -25.53 34.82 -41.40
C THR A 2 -25.20 33.36 -41.09
N ARG A 3 -23.94 33.11 -40.71
CA ARG A 3 -23.40 31.81 -40.29
C ARG A 3 -23.77 31.54 -38.82
N PRO A 4 -24.50 30.47 -38.47
CA PRO A 4 -24.72 30.11 -37.08
C PRO A 4 -23.60 29.19 -36.59
N ASP A 5 -22.48 29.77 -36.16
CA ASP A 5 -21.45 29.09 -35.35
C ASP A 5 -21.79 29.29 -33.86
N ARG A 6 -22.77 28.56 -33.33
CA ARG A 6 -22.93 28.37 -31.87
C ARG A 6 -23.60 27.02 -31.61
N LEU A 7 -23.28 26.45 -30.44
CA LEU A 7 -23.93 25.29 -29.80
C LEU A 7 -23.27 23.93 -30.00
N ARG A 8 -22.00 23.78 -29.61
CA ARG A 8 -21.50 22.52 -29.01
C ARG A 8 -20.53 22.81 -27.86
N SER A 9 -20.94 23.62 -26.89
CA SER A 9 -20.34 23.56 -25.55
C SER A 9 -20.89 22.30 -24.88
N PHE A 10 -20.29 21.15 -25.19
CA PHE A 10 -20.48 19.97 -24.36
C PHE A 10 -19.88 20.30 -22.99
N ALA A 11 -20.76 20.59 -22.04
CA ALA A 11 -20.42 20.56 -20.64
C ALA A 11 -19.76 19.21 -20.36
N THR A 12 -18.45 19.21 -20.16
CA THR A 12 -17.72 18.11 -19.55
C THR A 12 -18.25 17.99 -18.13
N MET A 13 -19.30 17.18 -17.96
CA MET A 13 -19.77 16.74 -16.66
C MET A 13 -18.60 15.97 -16.03
N THR A 14 -17.84 16.65 -15.18
CA THR A 14 -16.82 16.02 -14.35
C THR A 14 -17.56 15.20 -13.30
N THR A 15 -17.94 13.97 -13.66
CA THR A 15 -18.54 13.02 -12.73
C THR A 15 -17.49 12.69 -11.68
N THR A 16 -17.59 13.29 -10.50
CA THR A 16 -16.73 12.95 -9.37
C THR A 16 -16.85 11.46 -9.10
N PRO A 17 -15.75 10.68 -9.11
CA PRO A 17 -15.83 9.24 -8.92
C PRO A 17 -16.44 8.93 -7.56
N SER A 18 -17.40 7.99 -7.55
CA SER A 18 -18.12 7.58 -6.35
C SER A 18 -17.18 7.00 -5.29
N VAL A 19 -17.60 7.03 -4.02
CA VAL A 19 -16.83 6.49 -2.90
C VAL A 19 -16.47 5.01 -3.13
N LEU A 20 -17.40 4.24 -3.68
CA LEU A 20 -17.21 2.82 -4.03
C LEU A 20 -16.13 2.63 -5.11
N THR A 21 -16.13 3.44 -6.17
CA THR A 21 -15.10 3.37 -7.22
C THR A 21 -13.72 3.73 -6.68
N ARG A 22 -13.64 4.74 -5.80
CA ARG A 22 -12.37 5.11 -5.15
C ARG A 22 -11.88 3.99 -4.22
N LEU A 23 -12.78 3.43 -3.43
CA LEU A 23 -12.47 2.34 -2.53
C LEU A 23 -11.97 1.10 -3.28
N GLY A 24 -12.64 0.70 -4.36
CA GLY A 24 -12.20 -0.41 -5.19
C GLY A 24 -10.82 -0.17 -5.79
N ARG A 25 -10.51 1.06 -6.20
CA ARG A 25 -9.18 1.43 -6.69
C ARG A 25 -8.11 1.37 -5.59
N ASP A 26 -8.45 1.77 -4.37
CA ASP A 26 -7.53 1.71 -3.22
C ASP A 26 -7.25 0.23 -2.84
N TYR A 27 -8.26 -0.65 -2.85
CA TYR A 27 -8.06 -2.09 -2.69
C TYR A 27 -7.20 -2.72 -3.79
N ALA A 28 -7.49 -2.39 -5.05
CA ALA A 28 -6.72 -2.88 -6.19
C ALA A 28 -5.26 -2.42 -6.15
N PHE A 29 -4.97 -1.33 -5.43
CA PHE A 29 -3.61 -0.88 -5.20
C PHE A 29 -2.95 -1.58 -4.01
N VAL A 30 -3.61 -1.68 -2.85
CA VAL A 30 -3.03 -2.21 -1.59
C VAL A 30 -2.87 -3.72 -1.61
N LEU A 31 -3.91 -4.48 -1.99
CA LEU A 31 -3.92 -5.95 -1.87
C LEU A 31 -2.81 -6.63 -2.69
N PRO A 32 -2.61 -6.33 -3.99
CA PRO A 32 -1.54 -6.95 -4.78
C PRO A 32 -0.15 -6.53 -4.32
N GLY A 33 -0.04 -5.38 -3.62
CA GLY A 33 1.26 -4.86 -3.20
C GLY A 33 2.01 -5.76 -2.25
N PHE A 34 1.29 -6.39 -1.34
CA PHE A 34 1.87 -7.38 -0.44
C PHE A 34 2.45 -8.58 -1.21
N PHE A 35 1.69 -9.20 -2.10
CA PHE A 35 2.15 -10.36 -2.86
C PHE A 35 3.36 -10.03 -3.74
N ILE A 36 3.36 -8.84 -4.37
CA ILE A 36 4.47 -8.38 -5.20
C ILE A 36 5.73 -8.21 -4.34
N SER A 37 5.64 -7.54 -3.19
CA SER A 37 6.81 -7.34 -2.33
C SER A 37 7.26 -8.61 -1.62
N LEU A 38 6.34 -9.52 -1.29
CA LEU A 38 6.69 -10.84 -0.77
C LEU A 38 7.51 -11.61 -1.80
N PHE A 39 7.06 -11.64 -3.06
CA PHE A 39 7.81 -12.30 -4.13
C PHE A 39 9.17 -11.63 -4.39
N ALA A 40 9.21 -10.29 -4.41
CA ALA A 40 10.45 -9.54 -4.53
C ALA A 40 11.43 -9.87 -3.39
N PHE A 41 10.96 -9.92 -2.15
CA PHE A 41 11.77 -10.25 -0.98
C PHE A 41 12.31 -11.69 -1.05
N VAL A 42 11.43 -12.66 -1.29
CA VAL A 42 11.79 -14.10 -1.39
C VAL A 42 12.74 -14.37 -2.55
N LEU A 43 12.68 -13.59 -3.64
CA LEU A 43 13.57 -13.75 -4.78
C LEU A 43 14.90 -13.00 -4.59
N LEU A 44 14.85 -11.72 -4.21
CA LEU A 44 16.03 -10.84 -4.16
C LEU A 44 16.96 -11.18 -3.00
N VAL A 45 16.44 -11.50 -1.81
CA VAL A 45 17.29 -11.75 -0.63
C VAL A 45 18.17 -12.99 -0.83
N PRO A 46 17.66 -14.16 -1.25
CA PRO A 46 18.50 -15.32 -1.51
C PRO A 46 19.45 -15.10 -2.69
N LEU A 47 19.00 -14.48 -3.79
CA LEU A 47 19.85 -14.19 -4.93
C LEU A 47 21.00 -13.23 -4.57
N PHE A 48 20.73 -12.20 -3.78
CA PHE A 48 21.75 -11.27 -3.29
C PHE A 48 22.73 -11.98 -2.35
N THR A 49 22.24 -12.78 -1.42
CA THR A 49 23.08 -13.56 -0.49
C THR A 49 23.95 -14.56 -1.26
N LEU A 50 23.39 -15.23 -2.27
CA LEU A 50 24.11 -16.14 -3.16
C LEU A 50 25.18 -15.39 -3.96
N ALA A 51 24.86 -14.21 -4.50
CA ALA A 51 25.81 -13.39 -5.24
C ALA A 51 26.97 -12.94 -4.33
N LEU A 52 26.68 -12.58 -3.08
CA LEU A 52 27.72 -12.20 -2.12
C LEU A 52 28.60 -13.40 -1.72
N GLY A 53 27.99 -14.56 -1.43
CA GLY A 53 28.72 -15.77 -1.05
C GLY A 53 29.58 -16.35 -2.18
N THR A 54 29.08 -16.29 -3.42
CA THR A 54 29.82 -16.78 -4.60
C THR A 54 30.77 -15.74 -5.20
N ALA A 55 30.86 -14.53 -4.62
CA ALA A 55 31.81 -13.51 -5.07
C ALA A 55 33.26 -13.96 -4.88
N VAL A 56 33.54 -14.78 -3.87
CA VAL A 56 34.88 -15.35 -3.59
C VAL A 56 35.43 -16.14 -4.78
N ILE A 57 34.55 -16.85 -5.49
CA ILE A 57 34.88 -17.65 -6.68
C ILE A 57 34.60 -16.90 -7.99
N TRP A 58 34.47 -15.57 -7.93
CA TRP A 58 34.13 -14.66 -9.04
C TRP A 58 32.76 -14.85 -9.71
N ILE A 59 32.05 -15.96 -9.47
CA ILE A 59 30.69 -16.19 -9.98
C ILE A 59 29.73 -15.09 -9.50
N GLY A 60 29.85 -14.68 -8.24
CA GLY A 60 29.02 -13.66 -7.63
C GLY A 60 29.14 -12.28 -8.26
N VAL A 61 30.30 -11.94 -8.81
CA VAL A 61 30.55 -10.67 -9.51
C VAL A 61 29.70 -10.57 -10.79
N TRP A 62 29.44 -11.70 -11.44
CA TRP A 62 28.55 -11.77 -12.61
C TRP A 62 27.08 -11.87 -12.23
N LEU A 63 26.78 -12.44 -11.06
CA LEU A 63 25.42 -12.58 -10.55
C LEU A 63 24.86 -11.26 -10.01
N LEU A 64 25.67 -10.43 -9.34
CA LEU A 64 25.24 -9.15 -8.74
C LEU A 64 24.55 -8.19 -9.75
N PRO A 65 25.09 -7.94 -10.96
CA PRO A 65 24.41 -7.12 -11.95
C PRO A 65 23.02 -7.64 -12.34
N LEU A 66 22.84 -8.97 -12.37
CA LEU A 66 21.55 -9.60 -12.62
C LEU A 66 20.58 -9.33 -11.46
N VAL A 67 21.03 -9.47 -10.21
CA VAL A 67 20.25 -9.13 -9.01
C VAL A 67 19.78 -7.68 -9.04
N LEU A 68 20.70 -6.75 -9.34
CA LEU A 68 20.39 -5.32 -9.44
C LEU A 68 19.41 -5.01 -10.57
N LEU A 69 19.47 -5.74 -11.69
CA LEU A 69 18.52 -5.60 -12.79
C LEU A 69 17.12 -6.09 -12.39
N VAL A 70 17.04 -7.25 -11.73
CA VAL A 70 15.78 -7.80 -11.22
C VAL A 70 15.17 -6.85 -10.18
N ALA A 71 15.98 -6.31 -9.27
CA ALA A 71 15.56 -5.32 -8.28
C ALA A 71 15.01 -4.04 -8.93
N ALA A 72 15.69 -3.52 -9.95
CA ALA A 72 15.21 -2.37 -10.72
C ALA A 72 13.88 -2.67 -11.44
N GLY A 73 13.66 -3.92 -11.89
CA GLY A 73 12.39 -4.37 -12.44
C GLY A 73 11.25 -4.32 -11.43
N PHE A 74 11.47 -4.79 -10.19
CA PHE A 74 10.48 -4.68 -9.12
C PHE A 74 10.21 -3.23 -8.73
N ALA A 75 11.26 -2.40 -8.65
CA ALA A 75 11.11 -0.97 -8.39
C ALA A 75 10.28 -0.27 -9.48
N GLU A 76 10.43 -0.67 -10.75
CA GLU A 76 9.60 -0.14 -11.82
C GLU A 76 8.15 -0.60 -11.75
N LEU A 77 7.91 -1.84 -11.30
CA LEU A 77 6.56 -2.34 -11.01
C LEU A 77 5.90 -1.53 -9.88
N SER A 78 6.65 -1.24 -8.81
CA SER A 78 6.21 -0.37 -7.71
C SER A 78 5.85 1.04 -8.21
N ARG A 79 6.68 1.65 -9.06
CA ARG A 79 6.38 2.96 -9.68
C ARG A 79 5.14 2.88 -10.58
N ASN A 80 5.01 1.82 -11.37
CA ASN A 80 3.87 1.65 -12.26
C ASN A 80 2.55 1.54 -11.49
N ARG A 81 2.54 0.82 -10.36
CA ARG A 81 1.38 0.73 -9.49
C ARG A 81 0.94 2.10 -8.98
N VAL A 82 1.88 2.93 -8.54
CA VAL A 82 1.57 4.30 -8.08
C VAL A 82 1.05 5.16 -9.24
N ARG A 83 1.63 5.04 -10.45
CA ARG A 83 1.13 5.73 -11.65
C ARG A 83 -0.30 5.32 -12.01
N LEU A 84 -0.60 4.02 -11.99
CA LEU A 84 -1.94 3.48 -12.23
C LEU A 84 -2.96 3.93 -11.17
N TRP A 85 -2.52 4.07 -9.91
CA TRP A 85 -3.36 4.60 -8.84
C TRP A 85 -3.65 6.12 -8.99
N GLY A 86 -2.81 6.83 -9.76
CA GLY A 86 -2.94 8.26 -10.05
C GLY A 86 -1.91 9.14 -9.32
N GLY A 87 -0.88 8.55 -8.73
CA GLY A 87 0.27 9.28 -8.19
C GLY A 87 1.20 9.76 -9.31
N ARG A 88 1.74 10.97 -9.16
CA ARG A 88 2.73 11.52 -10.10
C ARG A 88 4.12 11.10 -9.62
N LEU A 89 4.83 10.35 -10.44
CA LEU A 89 6.23 9.98 -10.25
C LEU A 89 7.01 10.44 -11.47
N ASP A 90 8.02 11.27 -11.25
CA ASP A 90 8.97 11.61 -12.31
C ASP A 90 9.76 10.36 -12.72
N GLN A 91 9.98 10.22 -14.03
CA GLN A 91 10.62 9.04 -14.58
C GLN A 91 12.09 9.00 -14.12
N PRO A 92 12.57 7.91 -13.49
CA PRO A 92 13.94 7.83 -13.03
C PRO A 92 14.91 7.84 -14.22
N ALA A 93 15.91 8.72 -14.17
CA ALA A 93 17.00 8.70 -15.12
C ALA A 93 17.99 7.58 -14.75
N TYR A 94 17.77 6.37 -15.27
CA TYR A 94 18.74 5.29 -15.17
C TYR A 94 19.93 5.53 -16.11
N ARG A 95 21.15 5.23 -15.67
CA ARG A 95 22.28 5.17 -16.62
C ARG A 95 22.04 4.00 -17.56
N ARG A 96 21.97 4.28 -18.87
CA ARG A 96 21.86 3.23 -19.90
C ARG A 96 23.07 2.31 -19.82
N GLY A 97 22.82 1.01 -19.68
CA GLY A 97 23.88 0.01 -19.76
C GLY A 97 24.52 0.04 -21.14
N GLY A 98 25.85 0.02 -21.19
CA GLY A 98 26.57 -0.23 -22.45
C GLY A 98 26.43 -1.69 -22.85
N THR A 99 26.77 -2.03 -24.09
CA THR A 99 26.85 -3.43 -24.54
C THR A 99 28.16 -4.07 -24.06
N GLY A 100 28.10 -5.34 -23.62
CA GLY A 100 29.28 -6.14 -23.25
C GLY A 100 29.65 -6.12 -21.76
N ILE A 101 30.84 -6.67 -21.44
CA ILE A 101 31.35 -6.90 -20.08
C ILE A 101 31.41 -5.60 -19.25
N ASN A 102 31.91 -4.52 -19.85
CA ASN A 102 31.96 -3.18 -19.22
C ASN A 102 30.56 -2.57 -18.99
N GLY A 103 29.56 -3.01 -19.75
CA GLY A 103 28.16 -2.63 -19.58
C GLY A 103 27.53 -3.21 -18.33
N SER A 104 27.87 -4.46 -17.99
CA SER A 104 27.37 -5.14 -16.79
C SER A 104 27.98 -4.56 -15.51
N LEU A 105 29.29 -4.27 -15.52
CA LEU A 105 29.96 -3.59 -14.40
C LEU A 105 29.47 -2.16 -14.16
N ARG A 106 28.96 -1.48 -15.21
CA ARG A 106 28.31 -0.16 -15.06
C ARG A 106 27.03 -0.20 -14.22
N TYR A 107 26.39 -1.36 -14.06
CA TYR A 107 25.24 -1.51 -13.18
C TYR A 107 25.62 -1.50 -11.70
N LEU A 108 26.81 -2.00 -11.36
CA LEU A 108 27.34 -1.98 -9.99
C LEU A 108 27.67 -0.55 -9.53
N THR A 109 28.05 0.32 -10.47
CA THR A 109 28.39 1.74 -10.19
C THR A 109 27.19 2.68 -10.24
N ASP A 110 25.97 2.15 -10.44
CA ASP A 110 24.74 2.93 -10.41
C ASP A 110 24.12 2.89 -8.99
N PRO A 111 24.31 3.94 -8.16
CA PRO A 111 23.79 3.95 -6.78
C PRO A 111 22.26 3.85 -6.74
N ARG A 112 21.56 4.19 -7.84
CA ARG A 112 20.11 4.08 -7.90
C ARG A 112 19.62 2.64 -7.86
N ARG A 113 20.36 1.72 -8.50
CA ARG A 113 19.98 0.29 -8.52
C ARG A 113 20.18 -0.37 -7.15
N TRP A 114 21.15 0.10 -6.38
CA TRP A 114 21.35 -0.32 -4.99
C TRP A 114 20.22 0.20 -4.10
N LEU A 115 19.77 1.44 -4.30
CA LEU A 115 18.59 1.98 -3.60
C LEU A 115 17.32 1.21 -3.96
N ASP A 116 17.13 0.82 -5.22
CA ASP A 116 16.01 0.00 -5.66
C ASP A 116 16.00 -1.37 -4.94
N LEU A 117 17.16 -2.03 -4.84
CA LEU A 117 17.32 -3.28 -4.09
C LEU A 117 17.00 -3.11 -2.60
N LEU A 118 17.57 -2.08 -1.96
CA LEU A 118 17.37 -1.80 -0.54
C LEU A 118 15.90 -1.49 -0.24
N PHE A 119 15.27 -0.66 -1.08
CA PHE A 119 13.88 -0.31 -0.91
C PHE A 119 12.96 -1.53 -1.03
N GLU A 120 13.09 -2.32 -2.10
CA GLU A 120 12.20 -3.47 -2.33
C GLU A 120 12.37 -4.56 -1.26
N THR A 121 13.59 -4.76 -0.74
CA THR A 121 13.86 -5.79 0.28
C THR A 121 13.57 -5.33 1.70
N LEU A 122 13.97 -4.10 2.08
CA LEU A 122 13.95 -3.67 3.47
C LEU A 122 12.74 -2.81 3.83
N ILE A 123 12.21 -2.03 2.89
CA ILE A 123 11.17 -1.02 3.17
C ILE A 123 9.81 -1.46 2.62
N ALA A 124 9.76 -1.86 1.34
CA ALA A 124 8.52 -2.18 0.66
C ALA A 124 7.82 -3.39 1.29
N PHE A 125 8.57 -4.44 1.64
CA PHE A 125 8.01 -5.63 2.27
C PHE A 125 7.30 -5.37 3.61
N PRO A 126 7.92 -4.79 4.64
CA PRO A 126 7.24 -4.54 5.91
C PRO A 126 6.09 -3.54 5.78
N VAL A 127 6.28 -2.45 5.02
CA VAL A 127 5.24 -1.45 4.79
C VAL A 127 4.01 -2.08 4.14
N ARG A 128 4.20 -2.85 3.06
CA ARG A 128 3.07 -3.47 2.34
C ARG A 128 2.44 -4.59 3.15
N THR A 129 3.21 -5.32 3.96
CA THR A 129 2.67 -6.28 4.93
C THR A 129 1.76 -5.60 5.95
N LEU A 130 2.20 -4.50 6.56
CA LEU A 130 1.37 -3.73 7.48
C LEU A 130 0.08 -3.24 6.80
N THR A 131 0.19 -2.66 5.61
CA THR A 131 -0.99 -2.17 4.88
C THR A 131 -1.96 -3.30 4.54
N PHE A 132 -1.45 -4.48 4.19
CA PHE A 132 -2.27 -5.65 3.89
C PHE A 132 -2.98 -6.18 5.14
N VAL A 133 -2.25 -6.34 6.25
CA VAL A 133 -2.82 -6.81 7.52
C VAL A 133 -3.91 -5.86 8.01
N VAL A 134 -3.66 -4.55 8.00
CA VAL A 134 -4.67 -3.56 8.41
C VAL A 134 -5.87 -3.58 7.47
N SER A 135 -5.66 -3.65 6.16
CA SER A 135 -6.74 -3.76 5.17
C SER A 135 -7.62 -4.99 5.42
N VAL A 136 -7.01 -6.16 5.62
CA VAL A 136 -7.73 -7.42 5.87
C VAL A 136 -8.45 -7.37 7.20
N ALA A 137 -7.79 -6.92 8.27
CA ALA A 137 -8.39 -6.79 9.60
C ALA A 137 -9.58 -5.82 9.61
N TRP A 138 -9.48 -4.67 8.94
CA TRP A 138 -10.59 -3.72 8.85
C TRP A 138 -11.78 -4.30 8.08
N THR A 139 -11.51 -4.99 6.97
CA THR A 139 -12.53 -5.62 6.15
C THR A 139 -13.21 -6.76 6.92
N ALA A 140 -12.43 -7.59 7.62
CA ALA A 140 -12.92 -8.69 8.44
C ALA A 140 -13.72 -8.18 9.64
N GLY A 141 -13.28 -7.10 10.30
CA GLY A 141 -14.03 -6.47 11.39
C GLY A 141 -15.35 -5.86 10.93
N ALA A 142 -15.35 -5.17 9.78
CA ALA A 142 -16.57 -4.60 9.18
C ALA A 142 -17.59 -5.70 8.83
N LEU A 143 -17.16 -6.75 8.13
CA LEU A 143 -18.03 -7.86 7.73
C LEU A 143 -18.43 -8.71 8.94
N GLY A 144 -17.48 -9.06 9.80
CA GLY A 144 -17.69 -9.89 10.98
C GLY A 144 -18.68 -9.26 11.96
N GLY A 145 -18.48 -7.97 12.29
CA GLY A 145 -19.36 -7.24 13.19
C GLY A 145 -20.76 -7.02 12.62
N THR A 146 -20.86 -6.57 11.35
CA THR A 146 -22.17 -6.31 10.73
C THR A 146 -22.99 -7.58 10.56
N THR A 147 -22.33 -8.71 10.30
CA THR A 147 -22.98 -10.01 10.07
C THR A 147 -23.14 -10.81 11.36
N TYR A 148 -22.61 -10.33 12.50
CA TYR A 148 -22.60 -11.06 13.77
C TYR A 148 -24.00 -11.51 14.22
N VAL A 149 -25.01 -10.69 13.96
CA VAL A 149 -26.42 -11.02 14.27
C VAL A 149 -26.88 -12.31 13.60
N LEU A 150 -26.29 -12.71 12.47
CA LEU A 150 -26.69 -13.91 11.74
C LEU A 150 -26.05 -15.19 12.30
N TRP A 151 -24.81 -15.12 12.79
CA TRP A 151 -24.03 -16.31 13.15
C TRP A 151 -23.62 -16.38 14.63
N GLY A 152 -23.72 -15.28 15.37
CA GLY A 152 -23.34 -15.16 16.77
C GLY A 152 -24.05 -16.15 17.71
N HIS A 153 -25.24 -16.62 17.32
CA HIS A 153 -25.98 -17.61 18.10
C HIS A 153 -25.37 -19.02 18.02
N TYR A 154 -24.59 -19.33 16.98
CA TYR A 154 -23.97 -20.65 16.79
C TYR A 154 -22.62 -20.80 17.51
N LEU A 155 -22.09 -19.73 18.11
CA LEU A 155 -20.86 -19.83 18.90
C LEU A 155 -21.18 -20.49 20.24
N PRO A 156 -20.49 -21.58 20.60
CA PRO A 156 -20.54 -22.11 21.95
C PRO A 156 -20.03 -21.03 22.92
N ARG A 157 -20.82 -20.69 23.93
CA ARG A 157 -20.36 -19.78 24.99
C ARG A 157 -19.61 -20.59 26.03
N GLY A 158 -18.29 -20.43 26.08
CA GLY A 158 -17.49 -21.04 27.14
C GLY A 158 -17.74 -20.34 28.49
N GLU A 159 -17.68 -21.09 29.60
CA GLU A 159 -17.82 -20.53 30.96
C GLU A 159 -16.74 -19.48 31.32
N GLN A 160 -15.65 -19.42 30.55
CA GLN A 160 -14.55 -18.45 30.69
C GLN A 160 -14.55 -17.36 29.60
N GLU A 161 -15.51 -17.40 28.68
CA GLU A 161 -15.59 -16.43 27.59
C GLU A 161 -16.31 -15.17 28.08
N TYR A 162 -15.54 -14.15 28.41
CA TYR A 162 -16.08 -12.84 28.74
C TYR A 162 -16.40 -12.12 27.42
N PRO A 163 -17.69 -11.95 27.05
CA PRO A 163 -18.03 -11.37 25.77
C PRO A 163 -17.56 -9.92 25.70
N LEU A 164 -17.05 -9.51 24.53
CA LEU A 164 -16.48 -8.18 24.30
C LEU A 164 -17.47 -7.07 24.68
N ALA A 165 -18.76 -7.31 24.47
CA ALA A 165 -19.84 -6.40 24.86
C ALA A 165 -19.95 -6.21 26.38
N ALA A 166 -19.79 -7.27 27.19
CA ALA A 166 -19.86 -7.16 28.63
C ALA A 166 -18.69 -6.34 29.19
N GLY A 167 -17.47 -6.60 28.73
CA GLY A 167 -16.29 -5.83 29.15
C GLY A 167 -16.33 -4.36 28.75
N MET A 168 -16.83 -4.04 27.54
CA MET A 168 -17.02 -2.65 27.12
C MET A 168 -18.07 -1.94 27.96
N LEU A 169 -19.19 -2.62 28.26
CA LEU A 169 -20.30 -2.04 29.00
C LEU A 169 -19.91 -1.81 30.46
N GLU A 170 -19.19 -2.75 31.08
CA GLU A 170 -18.62 -2.60 32.41
C GLU A 170 -17.66 -1.40 32.47
N ALA A 171 -16.74 -1.27 31.51
CA ALA A 171 -15.80 -0.16 31.45
C ALA A 171 -16.48 1.21 31.25
N LEU A 172 -17.56 1.26 30.48
CA LEU A 172 -18.31 2.50 30.20
C LEU A 172 -19.28 2.88 31.33
N THR A 173 -19.85 1.90 32.02
CA THR A 173 -20.92 2.13 33.02
C THR A 173 -20.45 1.95 34.46
N GLY A 174 -19.20 1.55 34.67
CA GLY A 174 -18.65 1.28 36.01
C GLY A 174 -19.37 0.15 36.73
N GLY A 175 -19.91 -0.82 35.98
CA GLY A 175 -20.69 -1.94 36.53
C GLY A 175 -22.13 -1.59 36.90
N ALA A 176 -22.68 -0.46 36.42
CA ALA A 176 -24.07 -0.08 36.72
C ALA A 176 -25.12 -1.00 36.04
N ILE A 177 -24.73 -1.72 35.00
CA ILE A 177 -25.61 -2.65 34.28
C ILE A 177 -25.39 -4.07 34.80
N PRO A 178 -26.45 -4.83 35.15
CA PRO A 178 -26.31 -6.20 35.62
C PRO A 178 -25.61 -7.11 34.61
N ASP A 179 -24.70 -7.95 35.08
CA ASP A 179 -23.91 -8.88 34.23
C ASP A 179 -24.80 -9.80 33.39
N ALA A 180 -25.96 -10.21 33.92
CA ALA A 180 -26.94 -11.02 33.21
C ALA A 180 -27.52 -10.32 31.96
N VAL A 181 -27.58 -8.98 31.97
CA VAL A 181 -27.99 -8.17 30.82
C VAL A 181 -26.80 -7.90 29.90
N ALA A 182 -25.64 -7.61 30.47
CA ALA A 182 -24.41 -7.31 29.72
C ALA A 182 -23.90 -8.51 28.89
N THR A 183 -24.10 -9.73 29.37
CA THR A 183 -23.77 -10.99 28.69
C THR A 183 -24.89 -11.50 27.77
N SER A 184 -26.00 -10.77 27.66
CA SER A 184 -27.12 -11.16 26.81
C SER A 184 -26.76 -11.09 25.33
N TYR A 185 -27.19 -12.09 24.57
CA TYR A 185 -26.99 -12.17 23.13
C TYR A 185 -27.46 -10.93 22.36
N ALA A 186 -28.58 -10.34 22.80
CA ALA A 186 -29.12 -9.14 22.16
C ALA A 186 -28.17 -7.95 22.30
N VAL A 187 -27.59 -7.77 23.49
CA VAL A 187 -26.62 -6.70 23.76
C VAL A 187 -25.34 -6.95 22.97
N GLU A 188 -24.84 -8.18 22.98
CA GLU A 188 -23.65 -8.58 22.23
C GLU A 188 -23.81 -8.39 20.72
N SER A 189 -24.98 -8.73 20.18
CA SER A 189 -25.31 -8.56 18.77
C SER A 189 -25.37 -7.09 18.37
N VAL A 190 -25.99 -6.24 19.20
CA VAL A 190 -26.06 -4.79 18.95
C VAL A 190 -24.67 -4.17 19.03
N VAL A 191 -23.87 -4.51 20.03
CA VAL A 191 -22.50 -3.97 20.17
C VAL A 191 -21.63 -4.38 18.98
N ASN A 192 -21.62 -5.66 18.59
CA ASN A 192 -20.86 -6.12 17.43
C ASN A 192 -21.35 -5.48 16.13
N LEU A 193 -22.65 -5.30 15.95
CA LEU A 193 -23.21 -4.61 14.79
C LEU A 193 -22.77 -3.14 14.74
N LEU A 194 -22.80 -2.43 15.87
CA LEU A 194 -22.32 -1.04 15.95
C LEU A 194 -20.83 -0.93 15.64
N ILE A 195 -20.01 -1.86 16.16
CA ILE A 195 -18.57 -1.94 15.84
C ILE A 195 -18.38 -2.23 14.34
N GLY A 196 -19.10 -3.20 13.79
CA GLY A 196 -19.04 -3.54 12.36
C GLY A 196 -19.40 -2.36 11.47
N VAL A 197 -20.47 -1.62 11.81
CA VAL A 197 -20.88 -0.40 11.11
C VAL A 197 -19.81 0.69 11.23
N LEU A 198 -19.22 0.89 12.42
CA LEU A 198 -18.12 1.84 12.62
C LEU A 198 -16.91 1.49 11.73
N PHE A 199 -16.54 0.22 11.68
CA PHE A 199 -15.49 -0.27 10.80
C PHE A 199 -15.85 -0.04 9.32
N LEU A 200 -17.08 -0.33 8.91
CA LEU A 200 -17.55 -0.12 7.55
C LEU A 200 -17.52 1.36 7.13
N LEU A 201 -17.91 2.27 8.03
CA LEU A 201 -17.89 3.71 7.80
C LEU A 201 -16.46 4.28 7.72
N THR A 202 -15.53 3.74 8.52
CA THR A 202 -14.13 4.17 8.54
C THR A 202 -13.27 3.53 7.45
N LEU A 203 -13.71 2.39 6.89
CA LEU A 203 -12.99 1.60 5.89
C LEU A 203 -12.52 2.42 4.68
N PRO A 204 -13.32 3.29 4.03
CA PRO A 204 -12.84 4.12 2.93
C PRO A 204 -11.70 5.06 3.31
N ALA A 205 -11.75 5.64 4.51
CA ALA A 205 -10.71 6.54 4.99
C ALA A 205 -9.42 5.77 5.33
N VAL A 206 -9.54 4.60 5.96
CA VAL A 206 -8.40 3.73 6.30
C VAL A 206 -7.73 3.22 5.03
N MET A 207 -8.48 2.65 4.09
CA MET A 207 -7.93 2.17 2.81
C MET A 207 -7.24 3.28 2.04
N ARG A 208 -7.81 4.49 2.05
CA ARG A 208 -7.19 5.67 1.46
C ARG A 208 -5.87 6.04 2.13
N GLY A 209 -5.83 6.02 3.47
CA GLY A 209 -4.62 6.27 4.25
C GLY A 209 -3.52 5.24 3.97
N LEU A 210 -3.88 3.96 3.90
CA LEU A 210 -2.95 2.87 3.55
C LEU A 210 -2.39 3.03 2.14
N ALA A 211 -3.24 3.36 1.17
CA ALA A 211 -2.81 3.62 -0.21
C ALA A 211 -1.88 4.84 -0.29
N LEU A 212 -2.18 5.92 0.44
CA LEU A 212 -1.31 7.09 0.53
C LEU A 212 0.04 6.76 1.18
N LEU A 213 0.06 5.89 2.18
CA LEU A 213 1.27 5.46 2.86
C LEU A 213 2.20 4.63 1.94
N ASP A 214 1.68 3.63 1.20
CA ASP A 214 2.47 2.89 0.20
C ASP A 214 2.89 3.80 -0.98
N ALA A 215 2.01 4.70 -1.43
CA ALA A 215 2.35 5.64 -2.51
C ALA A 215 3.43 6.64 -2.10
N SER A 216 3.32 7.26 -0.92
CA SER A 216 4.29 8.25 -0.42
C SER A 216 5.65 7.64 -0.11
N THR A 217 5.69 6.45 0.48
CA THR A 217 6.96 5.72 0.71
C THR A 217 7.63 5.37 -0.61
N THR A 218 6.86 4.91 -1.60
CA THR A 218 7.36 4.66 -2.96
C THR A 218 7.86 5.93 -3.63
N VAL A 219 7.15 7.06 -3.50
CA VAL A 219 7.58 8.36 -4.06
C VAL A 219 8.83 8.89 -3.37
N ALA A 220 8.92 8.79 -2.04
CA ALA A 220 10.07 9.27 -1.28
C ALA A 220 11.34 8.48 -1.59
N ALA A 221 11.22 7.15 -1.73
CA ALA A 221 12.37 6.29 -1.98
C ALA A 221 12.76 6.21 -3.47
N LEU A 222 11.75 6.13 -4.35
CA LEU A 222 11.94 5.86 -5.78
C LEU A 222 11.66 7.06 -6.68
N GLY A 223 11.26 8.22 -6.13
CA GLY A 223 11.15 9.48 -6.84
C GLY A 223 12.51 10.05 -7.24
N ALA A 224 12.56 10.82 -8.32
CA ALA A 224 13.81 11.46 -8.73
C ALA A 224 14.27 12.39 -7.60
N GLY A 225 15.46 12.14 -7.03
CA GLY A 225 16.14 13.20 -6.27
C GLY A 225 16.39 14.39 -7.20
N PRO A 226 16.48 15.63 -6.68
CA PRO A 226 16.63 16.81 -7.52
C PRO A 226 17.75 16.60 -8.53
N ALA A 227 17.41 16.63 -9.82
CA ALA A 227 18.36 16.40 -10.88
C ALA A 227 19.46 17.48 -10.79
N PRO A 228 20.75 17.12 -10.72
CA PRO A 228 21.83 18.10 -10.81
C PRO A 228 21.78 18.71 -12.21
N GLY A 229 21.18 19.90 -12.33
CA GLY A 229 21.03 20.61 -13.60
C GLY A 229 19.66 21.22 -13.88
N TYR A 230 18.68 21.16 -12.96
CA TYR A 230 17.47 21.98 -13.13
C TYR A 230 17.84 23.47 -12.95
N PRO A 231 17.72 24.33 -13.98
CA PRO A 231 17.88 25.76 -13.76
C PRO A 231 16.80 26.18 -12.77
N MET A 232 17.23 26.64 -11.59
CA MET A 232 16.31 27.27 -10.64
C MET A 232 15.54 28.36 -11.40
N PRO A 233 14.21 28.41 -11.33
CA PRO A 233 13.47 29.55 -11.86
C PRO A 233 14.09 30.78 -11.21
N ALA A 234 14.67 31.64 -12.05
CA ALA A 234 15.32 32.86 -11.59
C ALA A 234 14.33 33.57 -10.68
N GLY A 235 14.71 33.73 -9.41
CA GLY A 235 13.91 34.48 -8.45
C GLY A 235 13.55 35.84 -9.05
N PRO A 236 12.38 36.40 -8.73
CA PRO A 236 11.93 37.66 -9.29
C PRO A 236 13.06 38.69 -9.13
N ARG A 237 13.57 39.18 -10.26
CA ARG A 237 14.50 40.32 -10.26
C ARG A 237 13.70 41.50 -9.74
N VAL A 238 13.94 41.85 -8.49
CA VAL A 238 13.49 43.12 -7.93
C VAL A 238 14.27 44.19 -8.69
N ALA A 239 13.54 44.96 -9.49
CA ALA A 239 14.01 46.20 -10.10
C ALA A 239 13.89 47.35 -9.10
#